data_AF-A0A392T5U4-F1
#
_entry.id   AF-A0A392T5U4-F1
#
_cell.length_a   1.000
_cell.length_b   1.000
_cell.length_c   1.000
_cell.angle_alpha   90.00
_cell.angle_beta   90.00
_cell.angle_gamma   90.00
#
_symmetry.space_group_name_H-M   'P 1'
#
loop_
_entity.id
_entity.type
_entity.pdbx_description
1 polymer ?
#
loop_
_entity_poly.entity_id
_entity_poly.type
_entity_poly.pdbx_seq_one_letter_code
_entity_poly.pdbx_strand_id
1 'polypeptide(L)' 'SWTTIQNFPITPHERVGKFVSGTLNWLADKRCASSKQCVILSFDMEKESYGEMLLPQIDVGYMAAPLLYVLNML' A
#
# COMPACT_ATOMS: atom_id res chain seq x y z
N SER A 1 -25.38 -3.88 2.00
CA SER A 1 -24.74 -5.14 2.40
C SER A 1 -23.29 -4.84 2.70
N TRP A 2 -22.67 -5.47 3.70
CA TRP A 2 -21.25 -5.29 4.03
C TRP A 2 -20.48 -6.56 3.68
N THR A 3 -19.32 -6.40 3.03
CA THR A 3 -18.38 -7.49 2.72
C THR A 3 -17.15 -7.36 3.61
N THR A 4 -16.72 -8.46 4.23
CA THR A 4 -15.53 -8.50 5.09
C THR A 4 -14.44 -9.32 4.42
N ILE A 5 -13.28 -8.70 4.21
CA ILE A 5 -12.09 -9.38 3.70
C ILE A 5 -11.36 -10.02 4.89
N GLN A 6 -11.34 -11.35 4.92
CA GLN A 6 -10.64 -12.10 5.96
C GLN A 6 -9.13 -12.12 5.69
N ASN A 7 -8.34 -12.19 6.76
CA ASN A 7 -6.88 -12.36 6.69
C ASN A 7 -6.14 -11.27 5.90
N PHE A 8 -6.63 -10.03 5.95
CA PHE A 8 -5.98 -8.91 5.26
C PHE A 8 -4.54 -8.73 5.81
N PRO A 9 -3.50 -8.95 4.97
CA PRO A 9 -2.21 -9.40 5.48
C PRO A 9 -1.30 -8.31 6.07
N ILE A 10 -1.74 -7.05 6.20
CA ILE A 10 -0.80 -5.97 6.55
C ILE A 10 -1.46 -4.86 7.39
N THR A 11 -0.68 -4.29 8.31
CA THR A 11 -1.00 -3.06 9.03
C THR A 11 -0.52 -1.85 8.21
N PRO A 12 -1.42 -0.99 7.71
CA PRO A 12 -1.02 0.22 6.99
C PRO A 12 -0.31 1.21 7.93
N HIS A 13 0.68 1.94 7.39
CA HIS A 13 1.38 3.01 8.12
C HIS A 13 0.44 4.17 8.48
N GLU A 14 -0.43 4.53 7.54
CA GLU A 14 -1.40 5.59 7.69
C GLU A 14 -2.81 5.02 7.83
N ARG A 15 -3.65 5.69 8.63
CA ARG A 15 -5.07 5.33 8.77
C ARG A 15 -5.87 5.61 7.49
N VAL A 16 -5.39 6.50 6.62
CA VAL A 16 -6.11 6.97 5.44
C VAL A 16 -5.42 6.48 4.18
N GLY A 17 -6.15 5.75 3.34
CA GLY A 17 -5.68 5.31 2.03
C GLY A 17 -5.85 6.39 0.97
N LYS A 18 -5.15 6.25 -0.15
CA LYS A 18 -5.28 7.09 -1.33
C LYS A 18 -6.12 6.38 -2.39
N PHE A 19 -7.23 6.98 -2.80
CA PHE A 19 -8.09 6.44 -3.84
C PHE A 19 -7.70 6.99 -5.21
N VAL A 20 -7.33 6.10 -6.14
CA VAL A 20 -6.91 6.45 -7.50
C VAL A 20 -7.41 5.40 -8.48
N SER A 21 -8.11 5.84 -9.53
CA SER A 21 -8.51 4.99 -10.66
C SER A 21 -9.18 3.66 -10.26
N GLY A 22 -10.08 3.69 -9.28
CA GLY A 22 -10.82 2.49 -8.83
C GLY A 22 -10.12 1.66 -7.75
N THR A 23 -8.91 2.04 -7.33
CA THR A 23 -8.15 1.35 -6.30
C THR A 23 -7.94 2.21 -5.06
N LEU A 24 -7.97 1.59 -3.88
CA LEU A 24 -7.60 2.20 -2.60
C LEU A 24 -6.22 1.71 -2.19
N ASN A 25 -5.30 2.63 -1.91
CA ASN A 25 -3.87 2.35 -1.79
C ASN A 25 -3.29 2.82 -0.46
N TRP A 26 -2.42 2.03 0.17
CA TRP A 26 -1.71 2.39 1.41
C TRP A 26 -0.24 2.01 1.34
N LEU A 27 0.60 2.75 2.06
CA LEU A 27 1.91 2.25 2.45
C LEU A 27 1.76 1.29 3.63
N ALA A 28 2.45 0.16 3.54
CA ALA A 28 2.28 -0.92 4.50
C ALA A 28 3.63 -1.61 4.77
N ASP A 29 3.85 -2.00 6.03
CA ASP A 29 5.04 -2.74 6.43
C ASP A 29 4.82 -4.24 6.26
N LYS A 30 5.50 -4.83 5.28
CA LYS A 30 5.58 -6.28 5.14
C LYS A 30 6.68 -6.81 6.05
N ARG A 31 6.29 -7.62 7.05
CA ARG A 31 7.23 -8.37 7.88
C ARG A 31 7.70 -9.60 7.11
N CYS A 32 8.94 -9.60 6.65
CA CYS A 32 9.62 -10.79 6.17
C CYS A 32 10.48 -11.38 7.30
N ALA A 33 10.77 -12.68 7.24
CA ALA A 33 11.50 -13.39 8.31
C ALA A 33 12.88 -12.77 8.63
N SER A 34 13.49 -12.06 7.67
CA SER A 34 14.83 -11.47 7.79
C SER A 34 14.88 -9.94 7.57
N SER A 35 13.77 -9.28 7.23
CA SER A 35 13.76 -7.83 6.96
C SER A 35 12.36 -7.22 7.06
N LYS A 36 12.32 -5.90 7.30
CA LYS A 36 11.11 -5.10 7.11
C LYS A 36 11.16 -4.50 5.70
N GLN A 37 10.15 -4.77 4.89
CA GLN A 37 10.01 -4.19 3.56
C GLN A 37 8.76 -3.32 3.52
N CYS A 38 8.87 -2.10 3.03
CA CYS A 38 7.71 -1.26 2.77
C CYS A 38 7.17 -1.55 1.36
N VAL A 39 5.85 -1.72 1.26
CA VAL A 39 5.13 -1.98 0.01
C VAL A 39 3.93 -1.05 -0.11
N ILE A 40 3.43 -0.87 -1.33
CA ILE A 40 2.11 -0.31 -1.57
C ILE A 40 1.12 -1.47 -1.60
N LEU A 41 0.15 -1.44 -0.70
CA LEU A 41 -0.99 -2.34 -0.74
C LEU A 41 -2.10 -1.66 -1.53
N SER A 42 -2.55 -2.29 -2.61
CA SER A 42 -3.59 -1.77 -3.50
C SER A 42 -4.80 -2.69 -3.44
N PHE A 43 -5.96 -2.13 -3.11
CA PHE A 43 -7.24 -2.82 -3.08
C PHE A 43 -8.10 -2.35 -4.24
N ASP A 44 -8.43 -3.26 -5.16
CA ASP A 44 -9.37 -3.05 -6.26
C ASP A 44 -10.79 -3.22 -5.72
N MET A 45 -11.55 -2.11 -5.67
CA MET A 45 -12.90 -2.11 -5.10
C MET A 45 -13.93 -2.77 -6.01
N GLU A 46 -13.67 -2.82 -7.33
CA GLU A 46 -14.59 -3.43 -8.29
C GLU A 46 -14.47 -4.95 -8.25
N LYS A 47 -13.23 -5.45 -8.21
CA LYS A 47 -12.96 -6.89 -8.17
C LYS A 47 -12.94 -7.48 -6.76
N GLU A 48 -13.04 -6.65 -5.73
CA GLU A 48 -12.90 -7.03 -4.32
C GLU A 48 -11.60 -7.82 -4.07
N SER A 49 -10.50 -7.40 -4.69
CA SER A 49 -9.21 -8.10 -4.65
C SER A 49 -8.09 -7.14 -4.24
N TYR A 50 -6.99 -7.66 -3.69
CA TYR A 50 -5.83 -6.84 -3.34
C TYR A 50 -4.54 -7.41 -3.92
N GLY A 51 -3.57 -6.53 -4.11
CA GLY A 51 -2.21 -6.87 -4.50
C GLY A 51 -1.19 -5.99 -3.80
N GLU A 52 0.05 -6.45 -3.77
CA GLU A 52 1.18 -5.72 -3.24
C GLU A 52 2.06 -5.23 -4.41
N MET A 53 2.53 -3.99 -4.31
CA MET A 53 3.47 -3.40 -5.25
C MET A 53 4.73 -2.94 -4.51
N LEU A 54 5.89 -3.26 -5.05
CA LEU A 54 7.16 -2.81 -4.50
C LEU A 54 7.32 -1.30 -4.69
N LEU A 55 7.95 -0.65 -3.71
CA LEU A 55 8.37 0.73 -3.88
C LEU A 55 9.47 0.83 -4.95
N PRO A 56 9.55 1.97 -5.67
CA PRO A 56 10.70 2.25 -6.52
C PRO A 56 12.00 2.11 -5.74
N GLN A 57 13.00 1.45 -6.34
CA GLN A 57 14.34 1.42 -5.76
C GLN A 57 14.92 2.83 -5.78
N ILE A 58 15.32 3.33 -4.62
CA ILE A 58 16.09 4.57 -4.51
C ILE A 58 17.50 4.18 -4.10
N ASP A 59 18.48 4.48 -4.94
CA ASP A 59 19.90 4.12 -4.76
C ASP A 59 20.61 4.87 -3.62
N VAL A 60 19.88 5.67 -2.84
CA VAL A 60 20.44 6.56 -1.82
C VAL A 60 20.00 6.08 -0.44
N GLY A 61 20.98 5.81 0.43
CA GLY A 61 20.84 5.10 1.70
C GLY A 61 19.68 5.56 2.59
N TYR A 62 18.99 4.56 3.15
CA TYR A 62 17.95 4.65 4.17
C TYR A 62 16.87 5.72 3.94
N MET A 63 15.76 5.31 3.29
CA MET A 63 14.53 6.11 3.34
C MET A 63 14.01 6.21 4.77
N ALA A 64 13.98 7.42 5.33
CA ALA A 64 13.54 7.64 6.71
C ALA A 64 12.04 7.40 6.92
N ALA A 65 11.20 7.53 5.89
CA ALA A 65 9.81 7.05 5.84
C ALA A 65 9.24 7.42 4.46
N PRO A 66 8.83 6.46 3.60
CA PRO A 66 8.16 6.81 2.36
C PRO A 66 6.78 7.44 2.64
N LEU A 67 6.34 8.33 1.76
CA LEU A 67 5.00 8.91 1.77
C LEU A 67 4.32 8.65 0.43
N LEU A 68 3.02 8.39 0.46
CA LEU A 68 2.21 8.11 -0.73
C LEU A 68 1.36 9.32 -1.10
N TYR A 69 1.59 9.87 -2.29
CA TYR A 69 0.86 11.01 -2.82
C TYR A 69 0.19 10.66 -4.15
N VAL A 70 -0.95 11.29 -4.41
CA VAL A 70 -1.65 11.23 -5.70
C VAL A 70 -1.29 12.49 -6.46
N LEU A 71 -0.67 12.33 -7.62
CA LEU A 71 -0.42 13.46 -8.52
C LEU A 71 -1.67 13.69 -9.37
N ASN A 72 -2.33 14.82 -9.14
CA ASN A 72 -3.40 15.30 -10.02
C ASN A 72 -2.74 16.17 -11.09
N MET A 73 -2.65 15.67 -12.32
CA MET A 73 -2.27 16.52 -13.46
C MET A 73 -3.51 17.23 -13.96
N LEU A 74 -3.48 18.57 -13.95
CA LEU A 74 -4.53 19.46 -14.46
C LEU A 74 -4.60 19.40 -15.99
#